data_AF-A0A1C2C5A5-F1
#
_entry.id   AF-A0A1C2C5A5-F1
#
_cell.length_a   1.000
_cell.length_b   1.000
_cell.length_c   1.000
_cell.angle_alpha   90.00
_cell.angle_beta   90.00
_cell.angle_gamma   90.00
#
_symmetry.space_group_name_H-M   'P 1'
#
loop_
_entity.id
_entity.type
_entity.pdbx_description
1 polymer ?
#
loop_
_entity_poly.entity_id
_entity_poly.type
_entity_poly.pdbx_seq_one_letter_code
_entity_poly.pdbx_strand_id
1 'polypeptide(L)'
;MLEFIIKLHPEISIKSKSVRKRQTMLLERNLRTILKQLDEQVEVLNNFDHLTVRSQYDTPSLRSQMIERLSCIPGIVSFSQMQTRQFNDLHDIFLQVAAVYEAQLPGKTFCVRVRRQGSHSFSSLEAERYIGGGLNQRVSSARVQLKKPELTIKLEIKQQQFLLVSESFAGMGGFPLPSQSDVLSLISGGYDSAVASYLMIRKGLRTHYLFFNLGGAAHETGVREMAFYLWQKYSLSHRVKFVSVDFAPVVTEILEKVESGLMGVVLKRMMMRAASQVAADLDIKALVTGESIGQVASQTIANLAVIDRVTDTLILRPLIYQDKQEIIDLAKQIGAEELARTMPEYCGVISKSPTVNAVLSEVEATEAAFDSAILQQVVREAKILDIRTIEYQAEQQARTVAVEDVLPADAVVLDIRAPDETEAKPLQLHSHQVQQIPFFRLASQFPQLDQSKQYYCYCERGVMSRLQALLLQEMGYQNVAVYRP
;
A
#
# COMPACT_ATOMS: atom_id res chain seq x y z
N MET A 1 0.09 15.26 -24.57
CA MET A 1 -1.02 15.17 -23.61
C MET A 1 -1.15 13.73 -23.20
N LEU A 2 -1.02 13.47 -21.91
CA LEU A 2 -1.13 12.15 -21.31
C LEU A 2 -2.57 11.94 -20.85
N GLU A 3 -3.18 10.81 -21.22
CA GLU A 3 -4.57 10.50 -20.87
C GLU A 3 -4.71 9.04 -20.44
N PHE A 4 -5.47 8.80 -19.37
CA PHE A 4 -5.82 7.47 -18.89
C PHE A 4 -7.33 7.31 -18.74
N ILE A 5 -7.85 6.17 -19.17
CA ILE A 5 -9.21 5.73 -18.85
C ILE A 5 -9.15 4.79 -17.65
N ILE A 6 -9.88 5.12 -16.60
CA ILE A 6 -9.95 4.38 -15.35
C ILE A 6 -11.25 3.58 -15.32
N LYS A 7 -11.13 2.25 -15.19
CA LYS A 7 -12.30 1.38 -14.98
C LYS A 7 -12.49 1.13 -13.49
N LEU A 8 -13.73 1.37 -13.05
CA LEU A 8 -14.15 1.09 -11.68
C LEU A 8 -14.32 -0.42 -11.48
N HIS A 9 -14.14 -0.86 -10.23
CA HIS A 9 -14.40 -2.24 -9.86
C HIS A 9 -15.84 -2.67 -10.20
N PRO A 10 -16.09 -3.85 -10.80
CA PRO A 10 -17.43 -4.28 -11.23
C PRO A 10 -18.47 -4.29 -10.10
N GLU A 11 -18.06 -4.57 -8.87
CA GLU A 11 -18.94 -4.53 -7.69
C GLU A 11 -19.47 -3.13 -7.38
N ILE A 12 -18.84 -2.05 -7.86
CA ILE A 12 -19.34 -0.67 -7.76
C ILE A 12 -20.48 -0.47 -8.77
N SER A 13 -20.36 -1.03 -9.97
CA SER A 13 -21.31 -0.87 -11.07
C SER A 13 -22.66 -1.52 -10.81
N ILE A 14 -22.70 -2.59 -10.02
CA ILE A 14 -23.93 -3.31 -9.64
C ILE A 14 -24.67 -2.67 -8.45
N LYS A 15 -24.10 -1.65 -7.79
CA LYS A 15 -24.76 -0.95 -6.67
C LYS A 15 -25.92 -0.09 -7.18
N SER A 16 -26.81 0.28 -6.26
CA SER A 16 -27.89 1.24 -6.54
C SER A 16 -27.32 2.54 -7.11
N LYS A 17 -28.13 3.26 -7.90
CA LYS A 17 -27.68 4.50 -8.59
C LYS A 17 -27.07 5.52 -7.62
N SER A 18 -27.65 5.69 -6.43
CA SER A 18 -27.16 6.62 -5.39
C SER A 18 -25.81 6.18 -4.81
N VAL A 19 -25.66 4.90 -4.47
CA VAL A 19 -24.41 4.35 -3.92
C VAL A 19 -23.30 4.37 -4.97
N ARG A 20 -23.60 3.97 -6.20
CA ARG A 20 -22.66 4.03 -7.33
C ARG A 20 -22.16 5.46 -7.53
N LYS A 21 -23.08 6.43 -7.62
CA LYS A 21 -22.71 7.85 -7.77
C LYS A 21 -21.79 8.32 -6.64
N ARG A 22 -22.12 7.98 -5.38
CA ARG A 22 -21.30 8.34 -4.21
C ARG A 22 -19.88 7.74 -4.31
N GLN A 23 -19.77 6.44 -4.63
CA GLN A 23 -18.47 5.78 -4.75
C GLN A 23 -17.65 6.31 -5.93
N THR A 24 -18.27 6.58 -7.07
CA THR A 24 -17.59 7.18 -8.23
C THR A 24 -17.07 8.59 -7.91
N MET A 25 -17.87 9.45 -7.27
CA MET A 25 -17.42 10.79 -6.85
C MET A 25 -16.29 10.71 -5.82
N LEU A 26 -16.32 9.70 -4.94
CA LEU A 26 -15.25 9.48 -3.97
C LEU A 26 -13.94 9.06 -4.65
N LEU A 27 -14.00 8.13 -5.60
CA LEU A 27 -12.83 7.74 -6.39
C LEU A 27 -12.26 8.91 -7.19
N GLU A 28 -13.14 9.73 -7.80
CA GLU A 28 -12.74 10.95 -8.50
C GLU A 28 -11.97 11.90 -7.58
N ARG A 29 -12.47 12.14 -6.37
CA ARG A 29 -11.77 12.96 -5.37
C ARG A 29 -10.42 12.36 -4.98
N ASN A 30 -10.35 11.04 -4.77
CA ASN A 30 -9.10 10.36 -4.41
C ASN A 30 -8.05 10.51 -5.50
N LEU A 31 -8.43 10.30 -6.76
CA LEU A 31 -7.59 10.52 -7.93
C LEU A 31 -7.06 11.95 -7.96
N ARG A 32 -7.94 12.95 -7.80
CA ARG A 32 -7.51 14.36 -7.76
C ARG A 32 -6.53 14.63 -6.63
N THR A 33 -6.80 14.17 -5.41
CA THR A 33 -5.93 14.43 -4.26
C THR A 33 -4.54 13.82 -4.44
N ILE A 34 -4.46 12.61 -5.01
CA ILE A 34 -3.20 11.89 -5.18
C ILE A 34 -2.42 12.45 -6.37
N LEU A 35 -3.07 12.58 -7.53
CA LEU A 35 -2.39 12.94 -8.78
C LEU A 35 -1.98 14.41 -8.84
N LYS A 36 -2.64 15.30 -8.08
CA LYS A 36 -2.21 16.70 -7.95
C LYS A 36 -0.82 16.87 -7.33
N GLN A 37 -0.31 15.85 -6.63
CA GLN A 37 1.07 15.86 -6.12
C GLN A 37 2.10 15.61 -7.24
N LEU A 38 1.67 15.07 -8.38
CA LEU A 38 2.52 14.81 -9.55
C LEU A 38 2.36 15.89 -10.61
N ASP A 39 1.13 16.37 -10.82
CA ASP A 39 0.79 17.43 -11.75
C ASP A 39 -0.35 18.27 -11.18
N GLU A 40 -0.05 19.52 -10.81
CA GLU A 40 -1.02 20.45 -10.22
C GLU A 40 -2.21 20.73 -11.16
N GLN A 41 -1.99 20.63 -12.48
CA GLN A 41 -2.97 20.88 -13.53
C GLN A 41 -3.72 19.61 -13.98
N VAL A 42 -3.53 18.48 -13.30
CA VAL A 42 -4.20 17.22 -13.67
C VAL A 42 -5.73 17.36 -13.62
N GLU A 43 -6.37 16.94 -14.69
CA GLU A 43 -7.82 16.89 -14.80
C GLU A 43 -8.32 15.47 -14.56
N VAL A 44 -9.34 15.33 -13.71
CA VAL A 44 -10.09 14.08 -13.57
C VAL A 44 -11.51 14.35 -14.06
N LEU A 45 -12.00 13.57 -15.00
CA LEU A 45 -13.33 13.73 -15.58
C LEU A 45 -14.19 12.52 -15.24
N ASN A 46 -15.43 12.78 -14.84
CA ASN A 46 -16.38 11.76 -14.47
C ASN A 46 -17.36 11.53 -15.62
N ASN A 47 -17.07 10.51 -16.42
CA ASN A 47 -17.93 10.12 -17.52
C ASN A 47 -18.97 9.10 -17.04
N PHE A 48 -20.01 8.90 -17.85
CA PHE A 48 -21.15 8.05 -17.46
C PHE A 48 -20.75 6.61 -17.07
N ASP A 49 -19.71 6.06 -17.69
CA ASP A 49 -19.28 4.66 -17.57
C ASP A 49 -17.83 4.48 -17.07
N HIS A 50 -17.02 5.54 -17.01
CA HIS A 50 -15.62 5.50 -16.59
C HIS A 50 -15.14 6.85 -16.05
N LEU A 51 -13.97 6.87 -15.41
CA LEU A 51 -13.27 8.12 -15.11
C LEU A 51 -12.14 8.32 -16.13
N THR A 52 -11.83 9.55 -16.47
CA THR A 52 -10.67 9.91 -17.30
C THR A 52 -9.72 10.76 -16.48
N VAL A 53 -8.42 10.50 -16.59
CA VAL A 53 -7.34 11.33 -16.04
C VAL A 53 -6.60 11.95 -17.22
N ARG A 54 -6.38 13.27 -17.20
CA ARG A 54 -5.62 13.98 -18.24
C ARG A 54 -4.56 14.87 -17.64
N SER A 55 -3.39 14.88 -18.26
CA SER A 55 -2.31 15.83 -18.01
C SER A 55 -1.88 16.48 -19.32
N GLN A 56 -1.63 17.78 -19.28
CA GLN A 56 -1.11 18.51 -20.43
C GLN A 56 0.34 18.07 -20.75
N TYR A 57 1.08 17.65 -19.72
CA TYR A 57 2.45 17.17 -19.83
C TYR A 57 2.47 15.68 -20.17
N ASP A 58 3.42 15.29 -21.01
CA ASP A 58 3.64 13.89 -21.37
C ASP A 58 5.16 13.60 -21.35
N THR A 59 5.71 13.51 -20.15
CA THR A 59 7.11 13.10 -19.94
C THR A 59 7.17 11.63 -19.51
N PRO A 60 8.23 10.87 -19.89
CA PRO A 60 8.37 9.48 -19.45
C PRO A 60 8.32 9.32 -17.93
N SER A 61 8.92 10.24 -17.16
CA SER A 61 8.91 10.19 -15.70
C SER A 61 7.52 10.40 -15.10
N LEU A 62 6.76 11.40 -15.57
CA LEU A 62 5.39 11.64 -15.11
C LEU A 62 4.49 10.45 -15.43
N ARG A 63 4.64 9.88 -16.63
CA ARG A 63 3.89 8.69 -17.06
C ARG A 63 4.11 7.52 -16.12
N SER A 64 5.36 7.17 -15.82
CA SER A 64 5.68 6.07 -14.90
C SER A 64 5.11 6.31 -13.50
N GLN A 65 5.26 7.53 -12.96
CA GLN A 65 4.72 7.88 -11.65
C GLN A 65 3.19 7.82 -11.61
N MET A 66 2.50 8.28 -12.66
CA MET A 66 1.04 8.17 -12.76
C MET A 66 0.59 6.70 -12.83
N ILE A 67 1.25 5.87 -13.63
CA ILE A 67 0.94 4.43 -13.73
C ILE A 67 1.10 3.76 -12.36
N GLU A 68 2.19 4.02 -11.65
CA GLU A 68 2.44 3.48 -10.32
C GLU A 68 1.34 3.90 -9.33
N ARG A 69 1.01 5.20 -9.26
CA ARG A 69 -0.04 5.71 -8.36
C ARG A 69 -1.40 5.13 -8.70
N LEU A 70 -1.79 5.11 -9.97
CA LEU A 70 -3.06 4.55 -10.42
C LEU A 70 -3.18 3.05 -10.09
N SER A 71 -2.07 2.31 -10.15
CA SER A 71 -2.03 0.89 -9.79
C SER A 71 -2.32 0.64 -8.30
N CYS A 72 -2.05 1.64 -7.44
CA CYS A 72 -2.18 1.53 -5.99
C CYS A 72 -3.48 2.13 -5.41
N ILE A 73 -4.36 2.72 -6.24
CA ILE A 73 -5.59 3.38 -5.74
C ILE A 73 -6.73 2.36 -5.61
N PRO A 74 -7.30 2.18 -4.40
CA PRO A 74 -8.48 1.33 -4.20
C PRO A 74 -9.69 1.78 -5.02
N GLY A 75 -10.40 0.83 -5.61
CA GLY A 75 -11.57 1.04 -6.48
C GLY A 75 -11.27 0.98 -7.97
N ILE A 76 -10.00 0.98 -8.38
CA ILE A 76 -9.57 0.85 -9.78
C ILE A 76 -9.28 -0.61 -10.08
N VAL A 77 -10.08 -1.25 -10.95
CA VAL A 77 -9.79 -2.65 -11.37
C VAL A 77 -8.72 -2.73 -12.44
N SER A 78 -8.73 -1.75 -13.33
CA SER A 78 -7.78 -1.62 -14.44
C SER A 78 -7.85 -0.20 -14.96
N PHE A 79 -6.77 0.25 -15.57
CA PHE A 79 -6.75 1.52 -16.28
C PHE A 79 -5.95 1.37 -17.56
N SER A 80 -6.22 2.24 -18.53
CA SER A 80 -5.64 2.14 -19.87
C SER A 80 -5.09 3.49 -20.29
N GLN A 81 -3.86 3.50 -20.79
CA GLN A 81 -3.29 4.71 -21.39
C GLN A 81 -3.91 4.92 -22.77
N MET A 82 -4.32 6.16 -23.03
CA MET A 82 -4.87 6.61 -24.30
C MET A 82 -3.80 7.39 -25.06
N GLN A 83 -3.71 7.13 -26.36
CA GLN A 83 -2.95 7.95 -27.29
C GLN A 83 -3.91 8.71 -28.19
N THR A 84 -3.78 10.03 -28.21
CA THR A 84 -4.46 10.87 -29.21
C THR A 84 -3.53 11.02 -30.41
N ARG A 85 -4.03 10.70 -31.60
CA ARG A 85 -3.29 10.85 -32.86
C ARG A 85 -4.13 11.59 -33.89
N GLN A 86 -3.47 12.33 -34.77
CA GLN A 86 -4.12 12.91 -35.94
C GLN A 86 -4.21 11.86 -37.06
N PHE A 87 -5.18 12.05 -37.96
CA PHE A 87 -5.32 11.21 -39.14
C PHE A 87 -5.74 12.04 -40.34
N ASN A 88 -5.36 11.60 -41.54
CA ASN A 88 -5.76 12.22 -42.79
C ASN A 88 -7.04 11.59 -43.35
N ASP A 89 -7.09 10.26 -43.36
CA ASP A 89 -8.22 9.48 -43.85
C ASP A 89 -8.38 8.18 -43.05
N LEU A 90 -9.34 7.34 -43.46
CA LEU A 90 -9.59 6.07 -42.80
C LEU A 90 -8.42 5.07 -42.95
N HIS A 91 -7.65 5.17 -44.03
CA HIS A 91 -6.51 4.28 -44.26
C HIS A 91 -5.36 4.60 -43.30
N ASP A 92 -5.10 5.88 -43.07
CA ASP A 92 -4.12 6.36 -42.10
C ASP A 92 -4.46 5.86 -40.68
N ILE A 93 -5.73 5.94 -40.27
CA ILE A 93 -6.18 5.34 -38.99
C ILE A 93 -5.83 3.85 -38.94
N PHE A 94 -6.13 3.09 -39.99
CA PHE A 94 -5.78 1.67 -40.06
C PHE A 94 -4.28 1.42 -39.88
N LEU A 95 -3.42 2.15 -40.60
CA LEU A 95 -1.96 1.99 -40.51
C LEU A 95 -1.46 2.25 -39.09
N GLN A 96 -1.95 3.33 -38.47
CA GLN A 96 -1.56 3.69 -37.11
C GLN A 96 -2.07 2.70 -36.06
N VAL A 97 -3.27 2.12 -36.24
CA VAL A 97 -3.82 1.07 -35.37
C VAL A 97 -3.04 -0.23 -35.53
N ALA A 98 -2.70 -0.62 -36.77
CA ALA A 98 -1.88 -1.79 -37.05
C ALA A 98 -0.52 -1.69 -36.35
N ALA A 99 0.14 -0.54 -36.40
CA ALA A 99 1.42 -0.31 -35.71
C ALA A 99 1.39 -0.58 -34.19
N VAL A 100 0.21 -0.52 -33.54
CA VAL A 100 0.07 -0.76 -32.10
C VAL A 100 -0.40 -2.18 -31.78
N TYR A 101 -1.29 -2.75 -32.60
CA TYR A 101 -1.98 -4.00 -32.28
C TYR A 101 -1.47 -5.22 -33.05
N GLU A 102 -0.73 -5.03 -34.15
CA GLU A 102 -0.28 -6.13 -35.02
C GLU A 102 0.53 -7.19 -34.26
N ALA A 103 1.41 -6.76 -33.34
CA ALA A 103 2.18 -7.67 -32.49
C ALA A 103 1.35 -8.39 -31.41
N GLN A 104 0.16 -7.87 -31.06
CA GLN A 104 -0.67 -8.40 -29.97
C GLN A 104 -1.73 -9.41 -30.44
N LEU A 105 -2.03 -9.41 -31.75
CA LEU A 105 -3.08 -10.19 -32.40
C LEU A 105 -2.76 -11.66 -32.74
N PRO A 106 -1.50 -12.11 -32.91
CA PRO A 106 -1.23 -13.47 -33.33
C PRO A 106 -1.91 -14.52 -32.44
N GLY A 107 -2.64 -15.44 -33.06
CA GLY A 107 -3.34 -16.54 -32.39
C GLY A 107 -4.58 -16.15 -31.57
N LYS A 108 -5.01 -14.88 -31.62
CA LYS A 108 -6.17 -14.38 -30.85
C LYS A 108 -7.38 -14.07 -31.72
N THR A 109 -8.53 -14.15 -31.08
CA THR A 109 -9.80 -13.64 -31.60
C THR A 109 -9.98 -12.17 -31.22
N PHE A 110 -10.42 -11.33 -32.15
CA PHE A 110 -10.55 -9.89 -31.90
C PHE A 110 -11.75 -9.23 -32.55
N CYS A 111 -12.12 -8.04 -32.08
CA CYS A 111 -13.01 -7.14 -32.82
C CYS A 111 -12.55 -5.69 -32.70
N VAL A 112 -12.94 -4.87 -33.68
CA VAL A 112 -12.76 -3.42 -33.64
C VAL A 112 -14.09 -2.78 -33.27
N ARG A 113 -14.05 -1.78 -32.38
CA ARG A 113 -15.21 -0.98 -31.97
C ARG A 113 -14.88 0.49 -32.12
N VAL A 114 -15.61 1.20 -32.96
CA VAL A 114 -15.37 2.61 -33.29
C VAL A 114 -16.52 3.48 -32.82
N ARG A 115 -16.23 4.41 -31.91
CA ARG A 115 -17.13 5.52 -31.59
C ARG A 115 -16.70 6.75 -32.38
N ARG A 116 -17.63 7.46 -33.02
CA ARG A 116 -17.34 8.64 -33.82
C ARG A 116 -18.10 9.87 -33.30
N GLN A 117 -17.43 11.01 -33.22
CA GLN A 117 -18.01 12.30 -32.87
C GLN A 117 -17.52 13.38 -33.87
N GLY A 118 -18.43 13.95 -34.65
CA GLY A 118 -18.14 14.97 -35.68
C GLY A 118 -18.52 14.55 -37.10
N SER A 119 -18.13 15.33 -38.10
CA SER A 119 -18.43 15.06 -39.52
C SER A 119 -17.24 14.36 -40.20
N HIS A 120 -17.50 13.23 -40.85
CA HIS A 120 -16.49 12.39 -41.50
C HIS A 120 -17.10 11.74 -42.74
N SER A 121 -16.27 11.40 -43.72
CA SER A 121 -16.70 10.72 -44.96
C SER A 121 -17.06 9.24 -44.79
N PHE A 122 -16.87 8.69 -43.59
CA PHE A 122 -17.15 7.29 -43.25
C PHE A 122 -17.94 7.17 -41.94
N SER A 123 -18.70 6.10 -41.84
CA SER A 123 -19.44 5.68 -40.64
C SER A 123 -18.55 4.88 -39.69
N SER A 124 -18.97 4.78 -38.42
CA SER A 124 -18.31 3.90 -37.44
C SER A 124 -18.24 2.45 -37.92
N LEU A 125 -19.30 1.95 -38.56
CA LEU A 125 -19.36 0.58 -39.05
C LEU A 125 -18.40 0.34 -40.21
N GLU A 126 -18.28 1.30 -41.13
CA GLU A 126 -17.28 1.24 -42.21
C GLU A 126 -15.86 1.25 -41.65
N ALA A 127 -15.59 2.09 -40.65
CA ALA A 127 -14.30 2.10 -39.99
C ALA A 127 -13.98 0.78 -39.27
N GLU A 128 -14.94 0.21 -38.51
CA GLU A 128 -14.78 -1.11 -37.89
C GLU A 128 -14.46 -2.20 -38.91
N ARG A 129 -15.19 -2.22 -40.04
CA ARG A 129 -15.01 -3.20 -41.11
C ARG A 129 -13.66 -3.03 -41.81
N TYR A 130 -13.29 -1.80 -42.14
CA TYR A 130 -12.07 -1.49 -42.87
C TYR A 130 -10.83 -1.81 -42.03
N ILE A 131 -10.78 -1.31 -40.80
CA ILE A 131 -9.65 -1.52 -39.87
C ILE A 131 -9.58 -2.99 -39.48
N GLY A 132 -10.71 -3.60 -39.09
CA GLY A 132 -10.76 -5.01 -38.70
C GLY A 132 -10.39 -5.95 -39.85
N GLY A 133 -10.85 -5.66 -41.07
CA GLY A 133 -10.49 -6.39 -42.28
C GLY A 133 -9.00 -6.28 -42.60
N GLY A 134 -8.44 -5.08 -42.55
CA GLY A 134 -7.01 -4.85 -42.78
C GLY A 134 -6.12 -5.60 -41.77
N LEU A 135 -6.48 -5.57 -40.49
CA LEU A 135 -5.76 -6.31 -39.44
C LEU A 135 -5.85 -7.83 -39.64
N ASN A 136 -7.03 -8.34 -40.00
CA ASN A 136 -7.24 -9.76 -40.26
C ASN A 136 -6.51 -10.26 -41.52
N GLN A 137 -6.21 -9.38 -42.48
CA GLN A 137 -5.39 -9.69 -43.65
C GLN A 137 -3.89 -9.65 -43.35
N ARG A 138 -3.43 -8.73 -42.48
CA ARG A 138 -2.02 -8.63 -42.10
C ARG A 138 -1.58 -9.71 -41.13
N VAL A 139 -2.43 -10.07 -40.17
CA VAL A 139 -2.13 -11.09 -39.15
C VAL A 139 -2.88 -12.37 -39.48
N SER A 140 -2.24 -13.25 -40.26
CA SER A 140 -2.86 -14.47 -40.80
C SER A 140 -3.42 -15.43 -39.73
N SER A 141 -2.85 -15.42 -38.52
CA SER A 141 -3.30 -16.23 -37.38
C SER A 141 -4.39 -15.59 -36.53
N ALA A 142 -4.71 -14.31 -36.75
CA ALA A 142 -5.80 -13.63 -36.05
C ALA A 142 -7.16 -14.00 -36.67
N ARG A 143 -8.22 -13.91 -35.86
CA ARG A 143 -9.59 -14.20 -36.29
C ARG A 143 -10.54 -13.11 -35.81
N VAL A 144 -11.34 -12.51 -36.69
CA VAL A 144 -12.39 -11.60 -36.26
C VAL A 144 -13.52 -12.36 -35.56
N GLN A 145 -13.85 -11.98 -34.33
CA GLN A 145 -14.95 -12.54 -33.54
C GLN A 145 -15.77 -11.43 -32.88
N LEU A 146 -17.03 -11.27 -33.27
CA LEU A 146 -17.86 -10.16 -32.79
C LEU A 146 -18.44 -10.37 -31.38
N LYS A 147 -18.58 -11.63 -30.94
CA LYS A 147 -19.14 -12.02 -29.64
C LYS A 147 -18.06 -12.65 -28.77
N LYS A 148 -17.80 -12.09 -27.59
CA LYS A 148 -16.75 -12.56 -26.65
C LYS A 148 -15.36 -12.75 -27.32
N PRO A 149 -14.81 -11.72 -28.00
CA PRO A 149 -13.43 -11.79 -28.47
C PRO A 149 -12.45 -11.80 -27.30
N GLU A 150 -11.27 -12.36 -27.50
CA GLU A 150 -10.15 -12.24 -26.56
C GLU A 150 -9.62 -10.81 -26.49
N LEU A 151 -9.65 -10.06 -27.60
CA LEU A 151 -9.24 -8.66 -27.65
C LEU A 151 -10.30 -7.76 -28.30
N THR A 152 -10.62 -6.63 -27.66
CA THR A 152 -11.46 -5.58 -28.26
C THR A 152 -10.64 -4.33 -28.47
N ILE A 153 -10.36 -4.00 -29.73
CA ILE A 153 -9.68 -2.76 -30.12
C ILE A 153 -10.72 -1.65 -30.13
N LYS A 154 -10.64 -0.73 -29.17
CA LYS A 154 -11.55 0.41 -29.04
C LYS A 154 -10.90 1.66 -29.59
N LEU A 155 -11.60 2.33 -30.50
CA LEU A 155 -11.19 3.59 -31.11
C LEU A 155 -12.28 4.63 -30.91
N GLU A 156 -11.88 5.85 -30.56
CA GLU A 156 -12.77 7.00 -30.54
C GLU A 156 -12.26 8.05 -31.54
N ILE A 157 -13.00 8.26 -32.62
CA ILE A 157 -12.66 9.23 -33.66
C ILE A 157 -13.43 10.52 -33.36
N LYS A 158 -12.72 11.61 -33.13
CA LYS A 158 -13.27 12.91 -32.80
C LYS A 158 -12.61 14.01 -33.63
N GLN A 159 -13.41 14.64 -34.51
CA GLN A 159 -12.90 15.64 -35.46
C GLN A 159 -11.71 15.08 -36.26
N GLN A 160 -10.59 15.80 -36.38
CA GLN A 160 -9.39 15.36 -37.12
C GLN A 160 -8.41 14.53 -36.25
N GLN A 161 -8.90 13.92 -35.17
CA GLN A 161 -8.10 13.11 -34.26
C GLN A 161 -8.81 11.81 -33.92
N PHE A 162 -8.05 10.78 -33.58
CA PHE A 162 -8.58 9.57 -32.99
C PHE A 162 -7.80 9.17 -31.75
N LEU A 163 -8.51 8.57 -30.80
CA LEU A 163 -7.98 8.03 -29.57
C LEU A 163 -7.95 6.52 -29.68
N LEU A 164 -6.81 5.93 -29.32
CA LEU A 164 -6.66 4.49 -29.17
C LEU A 164 -6.10 4.15 -27.80
N VAL A 165 -6.51 3.00 -27.27
CA VAL A 165 -5.83 2.40 -26.11
C VAL A 165 -4.46 1.94 -26.56
N SER A 166 -3.38 2.39 -25.92
CA SER A 166 -2.03 1.90 -26.21
C SER A 166 -1.64 0.74 -25.31
N GLU A 167 -1.95 0.85 -24.03
CA GLU A 167 -1.55 -0.10 -23.01
C GLU A 167 -2.61 -0.18 -21.91
N SER A 168 -2.72 -1.33 -21.25
CA SER A 168 -3.64 -1.55 -20.14
C SER A 168 -2.91 -2.13 -18.95
N PHE A 169 -3.21 -1.58 -17.78
CA PHE A 169 -2.58 -1.91 -16.52
C PHE A 169 -3.63 -2.44 -15.55
N ALA A 170 -3.22 -3.38 -14.71
CA ALA A 170 -4.04 -3.83 -13.59
C ALA A 170 -4.07 -2.74 -12.51
N GLY A 171 -5.23 -2.52 -11.91
CA GLY A 171 -5.35 -1.71 -10.71
C GLY A 171 -5.47 -2.57 -9.45
N MET A 172 -5.43 -1.94 -8.29
CA MET A 172 -5.56 -2.60 -6.98
C MET A 172 -6.88 -3.38 -6.81
N GLY A 173 -7.93 -2.98 -7.52
CA GLY A 173 -9.30 -3.45 -7.37
C GLY A 173 -9.97 -2.90 -6.11
N GLY A 174 -10.98 -3.59 -5.61
CA GLY A 174 -11.63 -3.24 -4.34
C GLY A 174 -12.54 -2.00 -4.43
N PHE A 175 -12.56 -1.16 -3.39
CA PHE A 175 -13.49 -0.03 -3.29
C PHE A 175 -12.78 1.29 -2.96
N PRO A 176 -13.32 2.44 -3.41
CA PRO A 176 -12.74 3.74 -3.11
C PRO A 176 -12.72 4.02 -1.60
N LEU A 177 -11.65 4.60 -1.09
CA LEU A 177 -11.55 5.04 0.31
C LEU A 177 -12.32 6.36 0.54
N PRO A 178 -13.01 6.56 1.68
CA PRO A 178 -13.37 5.60 2.71
C PRO A 178 -14.82 5.12 2.52
N SER A 179 -15.12 4.40 1.44
CA SER A 179 -16.52 4.05 1.12
C SER A 179 -17.15 3.02 2.08
N GLN A 180 -16.35 2.33 2.90
CA GLN A 180 -16.81 1.30 3.83
C GLN A 180 -16.66 1.66 5.32
N SER A 181 -16.42 2.93 5.66
CA SER A 181 -16.18 3.44 7.03
C SER A 181 -14.74 3.24 7.55
N ASP A 182 -14.52 3.60 8.81
CA ASP A 182 -13.22 3.58 9.49
C ASP A 182 -13.02 2.26 10.25
N VAL A 183 -11.76 1.81 10.31
CA VAL A 183 -11.33 0.63 11.10
C VAL A 183 -10.04 0.93 11.84
N LEU A 184 -9.80 0.25 12.96
CA LEU A 184 -8.58 0.37 13.75
C LEU A 184 -7.76 -0.93 13.63
N SER A 185 -6.69 -0.88 12.84
CA SER A 185 -5.82 -2.02 12.61
C SER A 185 -4.72 -2.11 13.67
N LEU A 186 -4.66 -3.25 14.35
CA LEU A 186 -3.57 -3.57 15.27
C LEU A 186 -2.33 -3.90 14.44
N ILE A 187 -1.41 -2.94 14.37
CA ILE A 187 -0.19 -3.03 13.58
C ILE A 187 0.98 -3.43 14.50
N SER A 188 1.72 -4.46 14.12
CA SER A 188 2.91 -4.94 14.84
C SER A 188 4.20 -4.74 14.05
N GLY A 189 4.12 -4.22 12.83
CA GLY A 189 5.24 -4.13 11.89
C GLY A 189 5.55 -5.45 11.17
N GLY A 190 5.09 -6.59 11.68
CA GLY A 190 5.25 -7.89 11.02
C GLY A 190 4.34 -8.07 9.81
N TYR A 191 4.65 -9.10 9.00
CA TYR A 191 3.99 -9.46 7.74
C TYR A 191 2.46 -9.45 7.83
N ASP A 192 1.92 -10.15 8.83
CA ASP A 192 0.50 -10.45 8.93
C ASP A 192 -0.31 -9.17 9.18
N SER A 193 0.17 -8.30 10.08
CA SER A 193 -0.50 -7.03 10.38
C SER A 193 -0.44 -6.04 9.21
N ALA A 194 0.65 -6.05 8.44
CA ALA A 194 0.80 -5.21 7.26
C ALA A 194 -0.15 -5.66 6.14
N VAL A 195 -0.21 -6.96 5.87
CA VAL A 195 -1.10 -7.55 4.85
C VAL A 195 -2.57 -7.37 5.25
N ALA A 196 -2.92 -7.60 6.51
CA ALA A 196 -4.27 -7.36 7.01
C ALA A 196 -4.70 -5.91 6.80
N SER A 197 -3.83 -4.95 7.14
CA SER A 197 -4.07 -3.52 6.94
C SER A 197 -4.27 -3.19 5.46
N TYR A 198 -3.40 -3.70 4.58
CA TYR A 198 -3.51 -3.53 3.13
C TYR A 198 -4.85 -4.07 2.58
N LEU A 199 -5.30 -5.24 3.01
CA LEU A 199 -6.56 -5.83 2.56
C LEU A 199 -7.78 -4.98 2.94
N MET A 200 -7.74 -4.33 4.11
CA MET A 200 -8.80 -3.41 4.54
C MET A 200 -8.81 -2.13 3.70
N ILE A 201 -7.62 -1.57 3.44
CA ILE A 201 -7.45 -0.41 2.54
C ILE A 201 -8.02 -0.75 1.16
N ARG A 202 -7.67 -1.92 0.60
CA ARG A 202 -8.21 -2.42 -0.67
C ARG A 202 -9.74 -2.51 -0.64
N LYS A 203 -10.33 -2.94 0.48
CA LYS A 203 -11.79 -2.99 0.64
C LYS A 203 -12.44 -1.63 0.86
N GLY A 204 -11.70 -0.52 0.83
CA GLY A 204 -12.26 0.83 0.93
C GLY A 204 -12.56 1.26 2.36
N LEU A 205 -11.97 0.58 3.35
CA LEU A 205 -12.00 0.94 4.76
C LEU A 205 -10.88 1.94 5.05
N ARG A 206 -11.17 3.04 5.74
CA ARG A 206 -10.12 3.94 6.21
C ARG A 206 -9.41 3.31 7.39
N THR A 207 -8.21 2.81 7.15
CA THR A 207 -7.43 2.10 8.16
C THR A 207 -6.65 3.08 9.02
N HIS A 208 -7.08 3.24 10.27
CA HIS A 208 -6.28 3.81 11.35
C HIS A 208 -5.41 2.71 11.96
N TYR A 209 -4.33 3.09 12.64
CA TYR A 209 -3.37 2.16 13.19
C TYR A 209 -3.33 2.26 14.72
N LEU A 210 -3.28 1.11 15.38
CA LEU A 210 -3.03 0.96 16.81
C LEU A 210 -1.81 0.08 17.01
N PHE A 211 -0.80 0.63 17.66
CA PHE A 211 0.43 -0.06 18.02
C PHE A 211 0.50 -0.23 19.53
N PHE A 212 0.74 -1.46 19.98
CA PHE A 212 1.07 -1.76 21.36
C PHE A 212 2.59 -1.87 21.50
N ASN A 213 3.20 -0.87 22.14
CA ASN A 213 4.64 -0.84 22.32
C ASN A 213 5.06 -1.80 23.44
N LEU A 214 5.72 -2.88 23.04
CA LEU A 214 6.28 -3.90 23.94
C LEU A 214 7.82 -3.89 23.95
N GLY A 215 8.44 -3.09 23.06
CA GLY A 215 9.86 -3.23 22.70
C GLY A 215 10.65 -1.92 22.75
N GLY A 216 10.06 -0.86 23.29
CA GLY A 216 10.69 0.46 23.42
C GLY A 216 10.71 1.27 22.12
N ALA A 217 11.60 2.25 22.05
CA ALA A 217 11.63 3.23 20.96
C ALA A 217 11.94 2.61 19.59
N ALA A 218 12.91 1.69 19.51
CA ALA A 218 13.28 1.03 18.25
C ALA A 218 12.12 0.23 17.64
N HIS A 219 11.35 -0.47 18.47
CA HIS A 219 10.15 -1.19 18.06
C HIS A 219 9.11 -0.21 17.48
N GLU A 220 8.87 0.90 18.16
CA GLU A 220 7.93 1.93 17.70
C GLU A 220 8.32 2.54 16.36
N THR A 221 9.62 2.81 16.13
CA THR A 221 10.12 3.36 14.88
C THR A 221 9.82 2.43 13.69
N GLY A 222 10.15 1.14 13.79
CA GLY A 222 9.89 0.18 12.71
C GLY A 222 8.39 0.01 12.40
N VAL A 223 7.54 0.00 13.43
CA VAL A 223 6.08 -0.09 13.22
C VAL A 223 5.52 1.18 12.59
N ARG A 224 6.01 2.35 12.99
CA ARG A 224 5.62 3.64 12.37
C ARG A 224 6.03 3.69 10.91
N GLU A 225 7.22 3.22 10.58
CA GLU A 225 7.74 3.13 9.21
C GLU A 225 6.83 2.25 8.33
N MET A 226 6.45 1.06 8.83
CA MET A 226 5.50 0.18 8.16
C MET A 226 4.13 0.84 7.94
N ALA A 227 3.56 1.46 8.98
CA ALA A 227 2.26 2.13 8.88
C ALA A 227 2.29 3.32 7.90
N PHE A 228 3.37 4.10 7.93
CA PHE A 228 3.59 5.21 7.02
C PHE A 228 3.73 4.73 5.57
N TYR A 229 4.51 3.68 5.33
CA TYR A 229 4.66 3.08 4.01
C TYR A 229 3.31 2.66 3.41
N LEU A 230 2.53 1.87 4.16
CA LEU A 230 1.20 1.42 3.72
C LEU A 230 0.27 2.60 3.42
N TRP A 231 0.27 3.62 4.29
CA TRP A 231 -0.52 4.82 4.08
C TRP A 231 -0.09 5.59 2.83
N GLN A 232 1.21 5.86 2.68
CA GLN A 232 1.76 6.66 1.58
C GLN A 232 1.53 5.99 0.22
N LYS A 233 1.61 4.66 0.18
CA LYS A 233 1.43 3.89 -1.06
C LYS A 233 -0.04 3.67 -1.41
N TYR A 234 -0.89 3.32 -0.43
CA TYR A 234 -2.25 2.82 -0.71
C TYR A 234 -3.40 3.69 -0.18
N SER A 235 -3.13 4.63 0.73
CA SER A 235 -4.17 5.44 1.42
C SER A 235 -3.91 6.96 1.42
N LEU A 236 -3.00 7.44 0.56
CA LEU A 236 -2.51 8.82 0.50
C LEU A 236 -3.62 9.90 0.37
N SER A 237 -4.79 9.52 -0.14
CA SER A 237 -5.96 10.40 -0.29
C SER A 237 -6.58 10.87 1.04
N HIS A 238 -6.27 10.22 2.16
CA HIS A 238 -6.95 10.45 3.44
C HIS A 238 -5.99 10.62 4.61
N ARG A 239 -6.47 11.36 5.62
CA ARG A 239 -5.80 11.46 6.92
C ARG A 239 -6.15 10.22 7.74
N VAL A 240 -5.15 9.58 8.30
CA VAL A 240 -5.32 8.45 9.23
C VAL A 240 -4.54 8.73 10.50
N LYS A 241 -4.98 8.09 11.58
CA LYS A 241 -4.40 8.25 12.92
C LYS A 241 -3.51 7.05 13.19
N PHE A 242 -2.37 7.30 13.85
CA PHE A 242 -1.53 6.28 14.44
C PHE A 242 -1.60 6.44 15.96
N VAL A 243 -2.10 5.43 16.65
CA VAL A 243 -2.21 5.41 18.12
C VAL A 243 -1.12 4.51 18.66
N SER A 244 -0.30 5.03 19.55
CA SER A 244 0.74 4.28 20.26
C SER A 244 0.38 4.15 21.73
N VAL A 245 0.30 2.91 22.20
CA VAL A 245 0.01 2.57 23.60
C VAL A 245 1.24 1.90 24.19
N ASP A 246 1.84 2.48 25.23
CA ASP A 246 2.90 1.81 25.98
C ASP A 246 2.31 0.65 26.77
N PHE A 247 2.64 -0.58 26.36
CA PHE A 247 2.07 -1.79 26.94
C PHE A 247 3.06 -2.51 27.86
N ALA A 248 4.26 -1.95 28.08
CA ALA A 248 5.24 -2.55 28.98
C ALA A 248 4.71 -2.78 30.41
N PRO A 249 3.97 -1.84 31.05
CA PRO A 249 3.41 -2.06 32.40
C PRO A 249 2.44 -3.26 32.45
N VAL A 250 1.62 -3.43 31.40
CA VAL A 250 0.67 -4.54 31.29
C VAL A 250 1.42 -5.87 31.15
N VAL A 251 2.51 -5.91 30.37
CA VAL A 251 3.34 -7.11 30.23
C VAL A 251 4.01 -7.49 31.55
N THR A 252 4.57 -6.52 32.27
CA THR A 252 5.21 -6.76 33.58
C THR A 252 4.23 -7.40 34.56
N GLU A 253 3.02 -6.84 34.67
CA GLU A 253 1.96 -7.38 35.52
C GLU A 253 1.56 -8.82 35.13
N ILE A 254 1.47 -9.10 33.82
CA ILE A 254 1.20 -10.46 33.33
C ILE A 254 2.33 -11.43 33.71
N LEU A 255 3.59 -11.03 33.54
CA LEU A 255 4.74 -11.87 33.88
C LEU A 255 4.81 -12.21 35.38
N GLU A 256 4.34 -11.31 36.24
CA GLU A 256 4.36 -11.49 37.70
C GLU A 256 3.18 -12.31 38.22
N LYS A 257 1.98 -12.18 37.63
CA LYS A 257 0.73 -12.71 38.21
C LYS A 257 0.06 -13.84 37.43
N VAL A 258 0.44 -14.06 36.18
CA VAL A 258 -0.24 -15.00 35.29
C VAL A 258 0.57 -16.28 35.14
N GLU A 259 -0.10 -17.43 35.21
CA GLU A 259 0.55 -18.71 34.91
C GLU A 259 1.07 -18.75 33.47
N SER A 260 2.26 -19.33 33.29
CA SER A 260 3.01 -19.26 32.02
C SER A 260 2.22 -19.75 30.80
N GLY A 261 1.35 -20.75 30.98
CA GLY A 261 0.54 -21.33 29.91
C GLY A 261 -0.57 -20.42 29.39
N LEU A 262 -1.08 -19.50 30.21
CA LEU A 262 -2.20 -18.60 29.88
C LEU A 262 -1.74 -17.19 29.46
N MET A 263 -0.47 -16.82 29.69
CA MET A 263 0.07 -15.48 29.43
C MET A 263 -0.28 -14.94 28.04
N GLY A 264 -0.11 -15.74 26.98
CA GLY A 264 -0.40 -15.30 25.61
C GLY A 264 -1.88 -14.99 25.35
N VAL A 265 -2.80 -15.75 25.97
CA VAL A 265 -4.25 -15.53 25.84
C VAL A 265 -4.67 -14.30 26.65
N VAL A 266 -4.17 -14.16 27.88
CA VAL A 266 -4.43 -12.99 28.73
C VAL A 266 -3.87 -11.71 28.10
N LEU A 267 -2.65 -11.73 27.56
CA LEU A 267 -2.09 -10.56 26.86
C LEU A 267 -3.00 -10.10 25.72
N LYS A 268 -3.39 -11.02 24.83
CA LYS A 268 -4.26 -10.69 23.70
C LYS A 268 -5.62 -10.17 24.16
N ARG A 269 -6.17 -10.72 25.23
CA ARG A 269 -7.41 -10.22 25.85
C ARG A 269 -7.27 -8.80 26.37
N MET A 270 -6.14 -8.45 27.01
CA MET A 270 -5.86 -7.07 27.42
C MET A 270 -5.68 -6.13 26.22
N MET A 271 -4.99 -6.58 25.16
CA MET A 271 -4.87 -5.82 23.91
C MET A 271 -6.24 -5.56 23.28
N MET A 272 -7.14 -6.55 23.23
CA MET A 272 -8.48 -6.39 22.69
C MET A 272 -9.33 -5.40 23.52
N ARG A 273 -9.26 -5.46 24.85
CA ARG A 273 -9.93 -4.50 25.74
C ARG A 273 -9.43 -3.08 25.50
N ALA A 274 -8.11 -2.87 25.51
CA ALA A 274 -7.51 -1.57 25.25
C ALA A 274 -7.86 -1.05 23.84
N ALA A 275 -7.75 -1.90 22.82
CA ALA A 275 -8.08 -1.54 21.44
C ALA A 275 -9.55 -1.14 21.28
N SER A 276 -10.46 -1.82 21.97
CA SER A 276 -11.89 -1.51 21.94
C SER A 276 -12.19 -0.15 22.57
N GLN A 277 -11.54 0.18 23.68
CA GLN A 277 -11.66 1.50 24.29
C GLN A 277 -11.11 2.59 23.37
N VAL A 278 -9.91 2.40 22.80
CA VAL A 278 -9.34 3.34 21.83
C VAL A 278 -10.24 3.50 20.61
N ALA A 279 -10.83 2.42 20.10
CA ALA A 279 -11.75 2.47 18.97
C ALA A 279 -13.01 3.27 19.32
N ALA A 280 -13.59 3.08 20.50
CA ALA A 280 -14.72 3.85 20.98
C ALA A 280 -14.41 5.35 21.09
N ASP A 281 -13.27 5.72 21.64
CA ASP A 281 -12.81 7.11 21.77
C ASP A 281 -12.62 7.79 20.40
N LEU A 282 -12.36 7.00 19.36
CA LEU A 282 -12.18 7.45 17.97
C LEU A 282 -13.46 7.33 17.11
N ASP A 283 -14.58 6.87 17.67
CA ASP A 283 -15.82 6.51 16.97
C ASP A 283 -15.62 5.47 15.84
N ILE A 284 -14.68 4.56 16.04
CA ILE A 284 -14.38 3.45 15.13
C ILE A 284 -15.13 2.21 15.59
N LYS A 285 -15.83 1.54 14.65
CA LYS A 285 -16.74 0.43 14.97
C LYS A 285 -16.12 -0.96 14.83
N ALA A 286 -14.90 -1.07 14.30
CA ALA A 286 -14.26 -2.35 14.09
C ALA A 286 -12.74 -2.31 14.30
N LEU A 287 -12.23 -3.40 14.87
CA LEU A 287 -10.81 -3.71 15.00
C LEU A 287 -10.37 -4.61 13.85
N VAL A 288 -9.08 -4.58 13.51
CA VAL A 288 -8.49 -5.47 12.51
C VAL A 288 -7.26 -6.12 13.10
N THR A 289 -7.14 -7.44 12.96
CA THR A 289 -5.95 -8.20 13.37
C THR A 289 -5.40 -9.02 12.22
N GLY A 290 -4.10 -9.30 12.26
CA GLY A 290 -3.43 -10.22 11.32
C GLY A 290 -3.47 -11.68 11.76
N GLU A 291 -4.46 -12.11 12.54
CA GLU A 291 -4.51 -13.49 13.05
C GLU A 291 -4.95 -14.48 11.96
N SER A 292 -4.30 -15.65 11.91
CA SER A 292 -4.60 -16.80 11.05
C SER A 292 -4.72 -18.09 11.88
N ILE A 293 -5.72 -18.92 11.58
CA ILE A 293 -5.96 -20.14 12.36
C ILE A 293 -4.80 -21.12 12.17
N GLY A 294 -4.28 -21.65 13.29
CA GLY A 294 -3.28 -22.71 13.26
C GLY A 294 -1.83 -22.24 13.05
N GLN A 295 -1.59 -20.92 12.98
CA GLN A 295 -0.24 -20.38 12.82
C GLN A 295 0.58 -20.42 14.11
N VAL A 296 -0.02 -20.08 15.26
CA VAL A 296 0.62 -20.12 16.59
C VAL A 296 -0.36 -20.65 17.63
N ALA A 297 0.16 -21.12 18.78
CA ALA A 297 -0.66 -21.69 19.85
C ALA A 297 -1.79 -20.76 20.34
N SER A 298 -1.58 -19.44 20.32
CA SER A 298 -2.58 -18.43 20.68
C SER A 298 -3.62 -18.14 19.59
N GLN A 299 -3.57 -18.83 18.45
CA GLN A 299 -4.46 -18.66 17.29
C GLN A 299 -5.17 -19.99 16.92
N THR A 300 -5.49 -20.82 17.93
CA THR A 300 -6.45 -21.91 17.77
C THR A 300 -7.89 -21.40 17.85
N ILE A 301 -8.85 -22.14 17.31
CA ILE A 301 -10.28 -21.77 17.40
C ILE A 301 -10.71 -21.58 18.87
N ALA A 302 -10.25 -22.47 19.77
CA ALA A 302 -10.56 -22.37 21.19
C ALA A 302 -10.03 -21.07 21.80
N ASN A 303 -8.75 -20.75 21.56
CA ASN A 303 -8.14 -19.54 22.10
C ASN A 303 -8.72 -18.27 21.47
N LEU A 304 -8.98 -18.24 20.17
CA LEU A 304 -9.62 -17.09 19.51
C LEU A 304 -11.03 -16.86 20.06
N ALA A 305 -11.82 -17.92 20.26
CA ALA A 305 -13.15 -17.81 20.87
C ALA A 305 -13.11 -17.27 22.30
N VAL A 306 -12.08 -17.63 23.07
CA VAL A 306 -11.85 -17.05 24.41
C VAL A 306 -11.42 -15.59 24.30
N ILE A 307 -10.51 -15.24 23.38
CA ILE A 307 -10.05 -13.85 23.21
C ILE A 307 -11.20 -12.91 22.81
N ASP A 308 -12.06 -13.35 21.89
CA ASP A 308 -13.17 -12.52 21.37
C ASP A 308 -14.18 -12.11 22.43
N ARG A 309 -14.36 -12.92 23.49
CA ARG A 309 -15.36 -12.65 24.55
C ARG A 309 -15.07 -11.43 25.42
N VAL A 310 -13.92 -10.78 25.28
CA VAL A 310 -13.59 -9.59 26.09
C VAL A 310 -14.13 -8.29 25.52
N THR A 311 -14.70 -8.31 24.32
CA THR A 311 -15.22 -7.12 23.66
C THR A 311 -16.39 -7.44 22.74
N ASP A 312 -17.35 -6.52 22.68
CA ASP A 312 -18.44 -6.54 21.69
C ASP A 312 -18.05 -5.83 20.38
N THR A 313 -16.85 -5.25 20.31
CA THR A 313 -16.36 -4.57 19.10
C THR A 313 -16.11 -5.59 18.00
N LEU A 314 -16.57 -5.31 16.78
CA LEU A 314 -16.36 -6.21 15.64
C LEU A 314 -14.86 -6.38 15.35
N ILE A 315 -14.36 -7.62 15.36
CA ILE A 315 -12.98 -7.94 15.00
C ILE A 315 -12.94 -8.55 13.60
N LEU A 316 -12.26 -7.87 12.67
CA LEU A 316 -12.03 -8.33 11.30
C LEU A 316 -10.69 -9.05 11.21
N ARG A 317 -10.72 -10.30 10.73
CA ARG A 317 -9.54 -11.16 10.56
C ARG A 317 -9.37 -11.56 9.09
N PRO A 318 -8.86 -10.66 8.24
CA PRO A 318 -8.77 -10.92 6.81
C PRO A 318 -7.88 -12.11 6.44
N LEU A 319 -6.98 -12.52 7.33
CA LEU A 319 -6.03 -13.61 7.10
C LEU A 319 -6.46 -14.94 7.73
N ILE A 320 -7.68 -15.02 8.30
CA ILE A 320 -8.10 -16.12 9.20
C ILE A 320 -7.89 -17.54 8.64
N TYR A 321 -7.91 -17.69 7.31
CA TYR A 321 -7.77 -18.96 6.60
C TYR A 321 -6.52 -19.04 5.73
N GLN A 322 -5.71 -17.97 5.66
CA GLN A 322 -4.57 -17.90 4.74
C GLN A 322 -3.35 -18.58 5.33
N ASP A 323 -2.63 -19.28 4.46
CA ASP A 323 -1.36 -19.91 4.83
C ASP A 323 -0.25 -18.85 4.96
N LYS A 324 0.73 -19.11 5.81
CA LYS A 324 1.83 -18.16 6.07
C LYS A 324 2.57 -17.77 4.80
N GLN A 325 2.78 -18.70 3.87
CA GLN A 325 3.46 -18.41 2.61
C GLN A 325 2.65 -17.46 1.73
N GLU A 326 1.32 -17.62 1.65
CA GLU A 326 0.46 -16.69 0.90
C GLU A 326 0.53 -15.27 1.46
N ILE A 327 0.60 -15.15 2.80
CA ILE A 327 0.75 -13.86 3.48
C ILE A 327 2.12 -13.23 3.14
N ILE A 328 3.20 -14.01 3.16
CA ILE A 328 4.56 -13.53 2.81
C ILE A 328 4.61 -13.11 1.34
N ASP A 329 4.06 -13.92 0.43
CA ASP A 329 4.03 -13.62 -1.00
C ASP A 329 3.26 -12.33 -1.28
N LEU A 330 2.13 -12.13 -0.58
CA LEU A 330 1.38 -10.88 -0.66
C LEU A 330 2.14 -9.71 -0.05
N ALA A 331 2.83 -9.89 1.08
CA ALA A 331 3.67 -8.85 1.68
C ALA A 331 4.80 -8.42 0.73
N LYS A 332 5.40 -9.36 0.01
CA LYS A 332 6.39 -9.10 -1.04
C LYS A 332 5.76 -8.34 -2.21
N GLN A 333 4.60 -8.77 -2.70
CA GLN A 333 3.90 -8.12 -3.79
C GLN A 333 3.55 -6.65 -3.47
N ILE A 334 3.21 -6.34 -2.22
CA ILE A 334 2.89 -4.97 -1.78
C ILE A 334 4.14 -4.17 -1.37
N GLY A 335 5.32 -4.79 -1.34
CA GLY A 335 6.59 -4.19 -0.95
C GLY A 335 6.76 -3.98 0.56
N ALA A 336 6.01 -4.71 1.38
CA ALA A 336 6.11 -4.68 2.84
C ALA A 336 7.06 -5.75 3.42
N GLU A 337 7.46 -6.77 2.64
CA GLU A 337 8.31 -7.88 3.10
C GLU A 337 9.56 -7.39 3.83
N GLU A 338 10.26 -6.44 3.23
CA GLU A 338 11.57 -6.06 3.72
C GLU A 338 11.49 -5.23 5.02
N LEU A 339 10.48 -4.39 5.16
CA LEU A 339 10.11 -3.73 6.41
C LEU A 339 9.70 -4.75 7.49
N ALA A 340 8.95 -5.78 7.11
CA ALA A 340 8.45 -6.79 8.03
C ALA A 340 9.56 -7.74 8.52
N ARG A 341 10.55 -8.03 7.67
CA ARG A 341 11.65 -8.95 7.97
C ARG A 341 12.54 -8.49 9.13
N THR A 342 12.66 -7.18 9.35
CA THR A 342 13.47 -6.61 10.43
C THR A 342 12.75 -6.60 11.78
N MET A 343 11.43 -6.86 11.80
CA MET A 343 10.60 -6.73 13.00
C MET A 343 10.69 -7.98 13.89
N PRO A 344 11.11 -7.84 15.16
CA PRO A 344 11.09 -8.95 16.10
C PRO A 344 9.67 -9.38 16.50
N GLU A 345 9.46 -10.67 16.72
CA GLU A 345 8.18 -11.20 17.21
C GLU A 345 8.02 -11.08 18.73
N TYR A 346 7.82 -9.85 19.23
CA TYR A 346 7.77 -9.57 20.69
C TYR A 346 6.70 -10.36 21.46
N CYS A 347 5.52 -10.59 20.86
CA CYS A 347 4.44 -11.36 21.50
C CYS A 347 4.81 -12.84 21.73
N GLY A 348 5.74 -13.40 20.93
CA GLY A 348 6.22 -14.77 21.09
C GLY A 348 7.17 -14.93 22.26
N VAL A 349 7.92 -13.88 22.60
CA VAL A 349 8.98 -13.90 23.62
C VAL A 349 8.46 -14.18 25.03
N ILE A 350 7.20 -13.81 25.30
CA ILE A 350 6.60 -13.97 26.64
C ILE A 350 5.95 -15.34 26.87
N SER A 351 5.80 -16.17 25.84
CA SER A 351 5.02 -17.42 25.93
C SER A 351 5.89 -18.63 26.25
N LYS A 352 5.98 -19.01 27.53
CA LYS A 352 6.60 -20.30 27.95
C LYS A 352 5.54 -21.40 28.03
N SER A 353 5.65 -22.41 27.17
CA SER A 353 4.70 -23.54 27.08
C SER A 353 3.23 -23.10 26.90
N PRO A 354 2.91 -22.33 25.84
CA PRO A 354 1.58 -21.76 25.65
C PRO A 354 0.50 -22.84 25.47
N THR A 355 -0.65 -22.67 26.12
CA THR A 355 -1.79 -23.57 25.93
C THR A 355 -2.41 -23.38 24.55
N VAL A 356 -2.81 -24.49 23.93
CA VAL A 356 -3.56 -24.50 22.65
C VAL A 356 -5.07 -24.51 22.87
N ASN A 357 -5.53 -24.71 24.10
CA ASN A 357 -6.94 -24.79 24.46
C ASN A 357 -7.16 -24.20 25.86
N ALA A 358 -7.24 -22.88 25.94
CA ALA A 358 -7.53 -22.20 27.19
C ALA A 358 -9.00 -22.37 27.59
N VAL A 359 -9.24 -22.67 28.87
CA VAL A 359 -10.59 -22.71 29.43
C VAL A 359 -10.99 -21.31 29.86
N LEU A 360 -12.13 -20.81 29.37
CA LEU A 360 -12.56 -19.43 29.64
C LEU A 360 -12.61 -19.10 31.14
N SER A 361 -13.16 -20.00 31.96
CA SER A 361 -13.29 -19.78 33.40
C SER A 361 -11.95 -19.65 34.11
N GLU A 362 -10.93 -20.38 33.66
CA GLU A 362 -9.57 -20.26 34.19
C GLU A 362 -8.96 -18.91 33.81
N VAL A 363 -9.12 -18.51 32.54
CA VAL A 363 -8.65 -17.20 32.06
C VAL A 363 -9.33 -16.06 32.81
N GLU A 364 -10.64 -16.11 33.03
CA GLU A 364 -11.37 -15.08 33.79
C GLU A 364 -10.95 -15.04 35.26
N ALA A 365 -10.71 -16.20 35.89
CA ALA A 365 -10.19 -16.27 37.25
C ALA A 365 -8.78 -15.66 37.37
N THR A 366 -7.91 -15.92 36.39
CA THR A 366 -6.57 -15.31 36.34
C THR A 366 -6.65 -13.80 36.11
N GLU A 367 -7.53 -13.34 35.24
CA GLU A 367 -7.74 -11.92 34.98
C GLU A 367 -8.34 -11.16 36.18
N ALA A 368 -9.08 -11.83 37.07
CA ALA A 368 -9.57 -11.21 38.29
C ALA A 368 -8.44 -10.77 39.25
N ALA A 369 -7.25 -11.36 39.13
CA ALA A 369 -6.06 -10.96 39.89
C ALA A 369 -5.25 -9.84 39.21
N PHE A 370 -5.56 -9.49 37.95
CA PHE A 370 -4.89 -8.44 37.19
C PHE A 370 -5.42 -7.06 37.58
N ASP A 371 -4.54 -6.10 37.86
CA ASP A 371 -4.96 -4.74 38.19
C ASP A 371 -5.45 -3.99 36.93
N SER A 372 -6.78 -3.89 36.79
CA SER A 372 -7.42 -3.16 35.69
C SER A 372 -7.05 -1.68 35.61
N ALA A 373 -6.58 -1.06 36.70
CA ALA A 373 -6.17 0.34 36.69
C ALA A 373 -4.96 0.59 35.78
N ILE A 374 -4.05 -0.39 35.68
CA ILE A 374 -2.88 -0.35 34.79
C ILE A 374 -3.34 -0.23 33.33
N LEU A 375 -4.31 -1.07 32.92
CA LEU A 375 -4.85 -1.04 31.57
C LEU A 375 -5.53 0.29 31.25
N GLN A 376 -6.33 0.82 32.19
CA GLN A 376 -7.00 2.11 32.01
C GLN A 376 -6.00 3.27 31.94
N GLN A 377 -4.89 3.18 32.68
CA GLN A 377 -3.83 4.19 32.62
C GLN A 377 -3.15 4.20 31.25
N VAL A 378 -2.68 3.06 30.76
CA VAL A 378 -1.95 3.00 29.47
C VAL A 378 -2.84 3.44 28.30
N VAL A 379 -4.15 3.16 28.34
CA VAL A 379 -5.09 3.63 27.33
C VAL A 379 -5.28 5.15 27.40
N ARG A 380 -5.40 5.73 28.60
CA ARG A 380 -5.53 7.19 28.77
C ARG A 380 -4.29 7.94 28.32
N GLU A 381 -3.12 7.35 28.49
CA GLU A 381 -1.82 7.91 28.10
C GLU A 381 -1.46 7.65 26.63
N ALA A 382 -2.34 6.98 25.88
CA ALA A 382 -2.12 6.64 24.48
C ALA A 382 -1.83 7.89 23.64
N LYS A 383 -0.77 7.83 22.84
CA LYS A 383 -0.33 8.92 21.98
C LYS A 383 -1.01 8.81 20.62
N ILE A 384 -1.84 9.79 20.27
CA ILE A 384 -2.53 9.85 18.98
C ILE A 384 -1.78 10.80 18.06
N LEU A 385 -1.28 10.27 16.95
CA LEU A 385 -0.53 11.00 15.94
C LEU A 385 -1.29 11.03 14.62
N ASP A 386 -1.15 12.13 13.86
CA ASP A 386 -1.50 12.10 12.43
C ASP A 386 -0.35 11.41 11.70
N ILE A 387 -0.66 10.42 10.87
CA ILE A 387 0.37 9.66 10.13
C ILE A 387 1.28 10.59 9.30
N ARG A 388 0.75 11.72 8.84
CA ARG A 388 1.47 12.71 8.03
C ARG A 388 2.51 13.48 8.83
N THR A 389 2.31 13.58 10.15
CA THR A 389 3.21 14.30 11.06
C THR A 389 4.28 13.40 11.67
N ILE A 390 4.28 12.10 11.33
CA ILE A 390 5.36 11.18 11.73
C ILE A 390 6.71 11.71 11.23
N GLU A 391 6.75 12.30 10.03
CA GLU A 391 7.94 12.97 9.49
C GLU A 391 8.42 14.12 10.41
N TYR A 392 7.53 15.01 10.85
CA TYR A 392 7.88 16.20 11.65
C TYR A 392 8.36 15.87 13.08
N GLN A 393 7.82 14.82 13.70
CA GLN A 393 8.22 14.43 15.05
C GLN A 393 9.51 13.62 15.07
N ALA A 394 9.78 12.83 14.02
CA ALA A 394 11.10 12.25 13.80
C ALA A 394 12.16 13.36 13.63
N GLU A 395 11.83 14.46 12.95
CA GLU A 395 12.70 15.64 12.83
C GLU A 395 12.94 16.40 14.14
N GLN A 396 11.97 16.43 15.07
CA GLN A 396 12.13 17.11 16.37
C GLN A 396 12.76 16.25 17.47
N GLN A 397 12.60 14.92 17.43
CA GLN A 397 13.31 14.01 18.33
C GLN A 397 14.75 13.72 17.87
N ALA A 398 15.08 14.07 16.62
CA ALA A 398 16.45 14.13 16.13
C ALA A 398 17.24 15.21 16.89
N ARG A 399 18.04 14.79 17.87
CA ARG A 399 19.36 15.41 18.00
C ARG A 399 20.06 15.24 16.64
N THR A 400 20.62 16.33 16.16
CA THR A 400 21.10 16.57 14.78
C THR A 400 21.97 15.44 14.22
N VAL A 401 21.41 14.61 13.33
CA VAL A 401 22.21 13.88 12.35
C VAL A 401 22.73 14.91 11.35
N ALA A 402 24.03 14.92 11.09
CA ALA A 402 24.63 15.79 10.08
C ALA A 402 24.01 15.50 8.70
N VAL A 403 23.51 16.53 8.05
CA VAL A 403 23.01 16.48 6.67
C VAL A 403 23.99 17.29 5.83
N GLU A 404 24.67 16.63 4.91
CA GLU A 404 25.65 17.25 4.02
C GLU A 404 25.10 17.27 2.58
N ASP A 405 25.24 18.42 1.93
CA ASP A 405 25.01 18.61 0.49
C ASP A 405 26.31 18.37 -0.32
N VAL A 406 27.46 18.61 0.31
CA VAL A 406 28.80 18.33 -0.26
C VAL A 406 29.50 17.23 0.53
N LEU A 407 29.84 16.15 -0.17
CA LEU A 407 30.49 14.98 0.43
C LEU A 407 32.02 15.15 0.52
N PRO A 408 32.65 14.79 1.66
CA PRO A 408 34.11 14.65 1.76
C PRO A 408 34.70 13.68 0.72
N ALA A 409 35.99 13.83 0.39
CA ALA A 409 36.62 13.05 -0.69
C ALA A 409 36.67 11.53 -0.44
N ASP A 410 36.61 11.11 0.81
CA ASP A 410 36.65 9.71 1.27
C ASP A 410 35.28 9.16 1.70
N ALA A 411 34.21 9.94 1.51
CA ALA A 411 32.85 9.56 1.87
C ALA A 411 32.31 8.40 1.02
N VAL A 412 31.62 7.47 1.68
CA VAL A 412 30.88 6.39 1.02
C VAL A 412 29.39 6.67 1.14
N VAL A 413 28.69 6.72 0.01
CA VAL A 413 27.24 6.91 -0.01
C VAL A 413 26.55 5.56 0.02
N LEU A 414 25.66 5.37 0.99
CA LEU A 414 24.77 4.24 1.08
C LEU A 414 23.45 4.62 0.42
N ASP A 415 23.18 4.12 -0.78
CA ASP A 415 21.87 4.24 -1.41
C ASP A 415 20.92 3.25 -0.73
N ILE A 416 20.05 3.78 0.12
CA ILE A 416 19.16 3.00 0.98
C ILE A 416 17.74 2.87 0.43
N ARG A 417 17.50 3.31 -0.82
CA ARG A 417 16.20 3.16 -1.49
C ARG A 417 15.86 1.70 -1.72
N ALA A 418 14.58 1.40 -1.95
CA ALA A 418 14.17 0.03 -2.24
C ALA A 418 14.81 -0.46 -3.57
N PRO A 419 15.04 -1.78 -3.73
CA PRO A 419 15.72 -2.32 -4.92
C PRO A 419 15.08 -1.90 -6.24
N ASP A 420 13.74 -1.92 -6.31
CA ASP A 420 12.95 -1.46 -7.45
C ASP A 420 13.20 0.02 -7.79
N GLU A 421 13.33 0.88 -6.78
CA GLU A 421 13.68 2.30 -6.99
C GLU A 421 15.12 2.48 -7.52
N THR A 422 16.08 1.69 -7.00
CA THR A 422 17.48 1.76 -7.44
C THR A 422 17.71 1.20 -8.84
N GLU A 423 16.95 0.17 -9.23
CA GLU A 423 16.95 -0.40 -10.59
C GLU A 423 16.30 0.55 -11.60
N ALA A 424 15.17 1.19 -11.23
CA ALA A 424 14.48 2.13 -12.09
C ALA A 424 15.24 3.46 -12.26
N LYS A 425 15.95 3.92 -11.22
CA LYS A 425 16.64 5.22 -11.20
C LYS A 425 17.93 5.16 -10.38
N PRO A 426 19.02 4.59 -10.92
CA PRO A 426 20.27 4.40 -10.20
C PRO A 426 20.93 5.73 -9.85
N LEU A 427 21.40 5.87 -8.60
CA LEU A 427 22.20 7.01 -8.18
C LEU A 427 23.61 6.88 -8.76
N GLN A 428 24.04 7.88 -9.53
CA GLN A 428 25.40 7.94 -10.07
C GLN A 428 26.13 9.17 -9.52
N LEU A 429 27.23 8.93 -8.81
CA LEU A 429 28.15 9.97 -8.34
C LEU A 429 29.52 9.71 -8.98
N HIS A 430 30.09 10.71 -9.66
CA HIS A 430 31.35 10.55 -10.40
C HIS A 430 32.60 10.54 -9.51
N SER A 431 32.50 11.09 -8.30
CA SER A 431 33.62 11.33 -7.38
C SER A 431 33.59 10.50 -6.10
N HIS A 432 32.53 9.73 -5.86
CA HIS A 432 32.28 9.06 -4.59
C HIS A 432 31.79 7.63 -4.79
N GLN A 433 32.16 6.74 -3.88
CA GLN A 433 31.71 5.35 -3.93
C GLN A 433 30.24 5.28 -3.48
N VAL A 434 29.39 4.71 -4.32
CA VAL A 434 27.98 4.39 -3.97
C VAL A 434 27.86 2.90 -3.72
N GLN A 435 27.33 2.53 -2.55
CA GLN A 435 26.96 1.16 -2.20
C GLN A 435 25.44 1.08 -2.02
N GLN A 436 24.81 0.09 -2.65
CA GLN A 436 23.38 -0.14 -2.53
C GLN A 436 23.13 -1.05 -1.33
N ILE A 437 22.60 -0.48 -0.27
CA ILE A 437 22.19 -1.22 0.93
C ILE A 437 20.80 -0.70 1.27
N PRO A 438 19.73 -1.37 0.81
CA PRO A 438 18.38 -0.93 1.09
C PRO A 438 18.16 -0.72 2.59
N PHE A 439 17.36 0.28 2.96
CA PHE A 439 17.19 0.75 4.34
C PHE A 439 16.91 -0.39 5.34
N PHE A 440 16.12 -1.38 4.92
CA PHE A 440 15.73 -2.54 5.71
C PHE A 440 16.83 -3.61 5.90
N ARG A 441 17.93 -3.54 5.14
CA ARG A 441 19.14 -4.36 5.37
C ARG A 441 20.21 -3.57 6.11
N LEU A 442 20.08 -2.25 6.16
CA LEU A 442 21.11 -1.36 6.66
C LEU A 442 21.53 -1.71 8.09
N ALA A 443 20.60 -1.77 9.06
CA ALA A 443 20.95 -2.09 10.45
C ALA A 443 21.67 -3.46 10.61
N SER A 444 21.35 -4.44 9.76
CA SER A 444 21.97 -5.78 9.81
C SER A 444 23.32 -5.87 9.10
N GLN A 445 23.53 -5.06 8.06
CA GLN A 445 24.75 -5.10 7.24
C GLN A 445 25.78 -4.03 7.63
N PHE A 446 25.32 -2.93 8.22
CA PHE A 446 26.17 -1.84 8.69
C PHE A 446 27.31 -2.32 9.62
N PRO A 447 27.11 -3.29 10.55
CA PRO A 447 28.20 -3.81 11.39
C PRO A 447 29.33 -4.51 10.61
N GLN A 448 29.06 -4.96 9.38
CA GLN A 448 30.00 -5.68 8.51
C GLN A 448 30.79 -4.73 7.61
N LEU A 449 30.39 -3.46 7.55
CA LEU A 449 31.07 -2.42 6.80
C LEU A 449 32.36 -2.00 7.52
N ASP A 450 33.24 -1.32 6.79
CA ASP A 450 34.48 -0.79 7.34
C ASP A 450 34.19 0.39 8.27
N GLN A 451 34.21 0.13 9.58
CA GLN A 451 33.87 1.10 10.61
C GLN A 451 34.86 2.28 10.70
N SER A 452 35.98 2.25 9.97
CA SER A 452 36.90 3.39 9.86
C SER A 452 36.42 4.47 8.88
N LYS A 453 35.44 4.16 8.01
CA LYS A 453 34.91 5.07 7.00
C LYS A 453 33.68 5.84 7.47
N GLN A 454 33.46 6.99 6.86
CA GLN A 454 32.24 7.79 7.04
C GLN A 454 31.19 7.44 5.98
N TYR A 455 30.00 7.11 6.45
CA TYR A 455 28.89 6.67 5.61
C TYR A 455 27.78 7.71 5.56
N TYR A 456 27.23 7.92 4.36
CA TYR A 456 26.15 8.88 4.14
C TYR A 456 24.93 8.20 3.52
N CYS A 457 23.83 8.14 4.26
CA CYS A 457 22.61 7.51 3.79
C CYS A 457 21.89 8.41 2.77
N TYR A 458 21.45 7.84 1.65
CA TYR A 458 20.74 8.52 0.58
C TYR A 458 19.41 7.85 0.24
N CYS A 459 18.36 8.67 0.14
CA CYS A 459 17.08 8.37 -0.47
C CYS A 459 16.52 9.63 -1.12
N GLU A 460 15.63 9.50 -2.11
CA GLU A 460 15.21 10.62 -2.96
C GLU A 460 14.55 11.77 -2.17
N ARG A 461 13.78 11.44 -1.13
CA ARG A 461 13.10 12.45 -0.28
C ARG A 461 13.90 12.84 0.97
N GLY A 462 15.02 12.17 1.24
CA GLY A 462 15.83 12.36 2.45
C GLY A 462 15.21 11.86 3.77
N VAL A 463 13.94 11.42 3.77
CA VAL A 463 13.22 10.96 4.96
C VAL A 463 13.81 9.65 5.50
N MET A 464 13.89 8.64 4.64
CA MET A 464 14.45 7.33 5.01
C MET A 464 15.91 7.45 5.44
N SER A 465 16.68 8.33 4.77
CA SER A 465 18.09 8.55 5.11
C SER A 465 18.27 8.99 6.55
N ARG A 466 17.43 9.93 6.99
CA ARG A 466 17.48 10.48 8.35
C ARG A 466 17.05 9.48 9.39
N LEU A 467 15.93 8.79 9.15
CA LEU A 467 15.42 7.77 10.07
C LEU A 467 16.45 6.65 10.30
N GLN A 468 17.08 6.19 9.23
CA GLN A 468 18.04 5.10 9.30
C GLN A 468 19.40 5.53 9.88
N ALA A 469 19.87 6.74 9.57
CA ALA A 469 21.06 7.29 10.20
C ALA A 469 20.86 7.48 11.72
N LEU A 470 19.68 7.93 12.17
CA LEU A 470 19.31 7.99 13.58
C LEU A 470 19.32 6.61 14.23
N LEU A 471 18.70 5.62 13.59
CA LEU A 471 18.67 4.24 14.09
C LEU A 471 20.09 3.71 14.32
N LEU A 472 21.00 3.92 13.36
CA LEU A 472 22.39 3.52 13.49
C LEU A 472 23.13 4.26 14.61
N GLN A 473 22.86 5.56 14.79
CA GLN A 473 23.42 6.33 15.92
C GLN A 473 22.89 5.82 17.28
N GLU A 474 21.62 5.45 17.38
CA GLU A 474 21.05 4.83 18.58
C GLU A 474 21.66 3.44 18.85
N MET A 475 22.03 2.71 17.81
CA MET A 475 22.79 1.45 17.91
C MET A 475 24.27 1.68 18.30
N GLY A 476 24.72 2.93 18.41
CA GLY A 476 26.07 3.32 18.85
C GLY A 476 27.04 3.68 17.72
N TYR A 477 26.60 3.69 16.46
CA TYR A 477 27.45 4.05 15.31
C TYR A 477 27.51 5.57 15.11
N GLN A 478 28.70 6.16 15.27
CA GLN A 478 28.88 7.62 15.12
C GLN A 478 29.37 8.04 13.73
N ASN A 479 29.76 7.07 12.89
CA ASN A 479 30.31 7.28 11.55
C ASN A 479 29.24 7.29 10.44
N VAL A 480 28.04 7.80 10.76
CA VAL A 480 26.89 7.83 9.85
C VAL A 480 26.22 9.20 9.84
N ALA A 481 25.94 9.69 8.62
CA ALA A 481 25.32 10.96 8.32
C ALA A 481 24.33 10.81 7.15
N VAL A 482 23.72 11.90 6.71
CA VAL A 482 22.75 11.94 5.60
C VAL A 482 23.32 12.72 4.42
N TYR A 483 23.25 12.15 3.22
CA TYR A 483 23.55 12.87 1.99
C TYR A 483 22.26 13.42 1.36
N ARG A 484 22.23 14.73 1.09
CA ARG A 484 21.10 15.40 0.42
C ARG A 484 21.61 16.35 -0.68
N PRO A 485 21.83 15.82 -1.90
CA PRO A 485 22.24 16.63 -3.06
C PRO A 485 21.15 17.60 -3.54
#